data_AF-A0A6N6JR01-F1
#
_entry.id   AF-A0A6N6JR01-F1
#
_cell.length_a   1.000
_cell.length_b   1.000
_cell.length_c   1.000
_cell.angle_alpha   90.00
_cell.angle_beta   90.00
_cell.angle_gamma   90.00
#
_symmetry.space_group_name_H-M   'P 1'
#
loop_
_entity.id
_entity.type
_entity.pdbx_description
1 polymer ?
#
loop_
_entity_poly.entity_id
_entity_poly.type
_entity_poly.pdbx_seq_one_letter_code
_entity_poly.pdbx_strand_id
1 'polypeptide(L)'
;MAGHDCDLSLAQQRFEALLGCEPWMVLALRPDMSVEFCNEAYARFVGMKVQDLVGRNLLSLFPVLAQTRSLAAYRDVLRTGKPARVEGWLGKRCMLAHVHAAPWGLIALADDITAYKQAIEAAAAGPQGQSARLDEQRYRLVLESTRDVIWEWDVPGDRARYAGPLRELLAWPEGGEEPSFSEIRRRIHPDDRDRYVAAQREHFEKGLPYAETFRVERCDGTWIWLEARGQAICDAQ
;
A
#
# COMPACT_ATOMS: atom_id res chain seq x y z
N MET A 1 22.39 -5.19 29.40
CA MET A 1 20.99 -5.37 28.97
C MET A 1 20.44 -4.05 28.44
N ALA A 2 20.94 -3.57 27.29
CA ALA A 2 20.47 -2.32 26.67
C ALA A 2 20.70 -2.29 25.14
N GLY A 3 20.89 -3.45 24.50
CA GLY A 3 21.33 -3.54 23.10
C GLY A 3 20.27 -4.01 22.08
N HIS A 4 19.12 -4.53 22.54
CA HIS A 4 18.11 -5.13 21.65
C HIS A 4 17.03 -4.14 21.18
N ASP A 5 16.79 -3.03 21.88
CA ASP A 5 15.73 -2.07 21.53
C ASP A 5 16.13 -1.03 20.48
N CYS A 6 17.44 -0.84 20.24
CA CYS A 6 17.95 0.23 19.38
C CYS A 6 17.82 -0.09 17.88
N ASP A 7 17.73 -1.37 17.52
CA ASP A 7 17.90 -1.84 16.14
C ASP A 7 16.56 -2.01 15.39
N LEU A 8 15.53 -2.50 16.10
CA LEU A 8 14.13 -2.46 15.64
C LEU A 8 13.64 -1.03 15.42
N SER A 9 14.09 -0.08 16.25
CA SER A 9 13.75 1.35 16.14
C SER A 9 14.23 1.97 14.83
N LEU A 10 15.41 1.58 14.33
CA LEU A 10 16.01 2.17 13.14
C LEU A 10 15.42 1.57 11.85
N ALA A 11 15.15 0.27 11.87
CA ALA A 11 14.44 -0.43 10.81
C ALA A 11 13.01 0.10 10.62
N GLN A 12 12.31 0.31 11.74
CA GLN A 12 11.01 0.96 11.76
C GLN A 12 11.11 2.38 11.17
N GLN A 13 11.99 3.25 11.69
CA GLN A 13 12.16 4.62 11.19
C GLN A 13 12.46 4.72 9.67
N ARG A 14 13.16 3.75 9.08
CA ARG A 14 13.45 3.74 7.63
C ARG A 14 12.28 3.25 6.78
N PHE A 15 11.52 2.26 7.26
CA PHE A 15 10.25 1.86 6.65
C PHE A 15 9.23 3.01 6.69
N GLU A 16 9.18 3.73 7.82
CA GLU A 16 8.39 4.95 7.99
C GLU A 16 8.82 6.07 7.02
N ALA A 17 10.13 6.19 6.73
CA ALA A 17 10.67 7.20 5.81
C ALA A 17 10.31 6.93 4.33
N LEU A 18 10.29 5.66 3.90
CA LEU A 18 9.85 5.30 2.54
C LEU A 18 8.38 5.60 2.32
N LEU A 19 7.54 5.15 3.25
CA LEU A 19 6.10 5.41 3.19
C LEU A 19 5.78 6.89 3.44
N GLY A 20 6.70 7.63 4.06
CA GLY A 20 6.60 9.07 4.33
C GLY A 20 6.76 9.98 3.12
N CYS A 21 7.43 9.52 2.06
CA CYS A 21 7.69 10.32 0.85
C CYS A 21 6.66 10.13 -0.26
N GLU A 22 5.74 9.17 -0.12
CA GLU A 22 4.69 8.91 -1.11
C GLU A 22 3.55 9.94 -1.04
N PRO A 23 2.96 10.33 -2.19
CA PRO A 23 1.74 11.13 -2.21
C PRO A 23 0.50 10.36 -1.71
N TRP A 24 0.58 9.03 -1.62
CA TRP A 24 -0.48 8.16 -1.11
C TRP A 24 -0.47 8.09 0.41
N MET A 25 -1.66 8.04 1.00
CA MET A 25 -1.83 7.90 2.43
C MET A 25 -1.63 6.45 2.83
N VAL A 26 -0.84 6.24 3.88
CA VAL A 26 -0.55 4.89 4.39
C VAL A 26 -0.98 4.81 5.85
N LEU A 27 -1.73 3.76 6.17
CA LEU A 27 -2.19 3.45 7.53
C LEU A 27 -2.01 1.95 7.79
N ALA A 28 -1.25 1.60 8.82
CA ALA A 28 -1.12 0.25 9.34
C ALA A 28 -1.84 0.13 10.67
N LEU A 29 -2.65 -0.92 10.83
CA LEU A 29 -3.43 -1.18 12.05
C LEU A 29 -3.18 -2.59 12.55
N ARG A 30 -3.12 -2.75 13.87
CA ARG A 30 -3.24 -4.03 14.55
C ARG A 30 -4.67 -4.57 14.49
N PRO A 31 -4.92 -5.85 14.79
CA PRO A 31 -6.25 -6.45 14.71
C PRO A 31 -7.29 -5.79 15.63
N ASP A 32 -6.84 -5.15 16.71
CA ASP A 32 -7.67 -4.39 17.64
C ASP A 32 -7.99 -2.95 17.16
N MET A 33 -7.54 -2.57 15.97
CA MET A 33 -7.59 -1.22 15.39
C MET A 33 -6.63 -0.21 16.03
N SER A 34 -5.63 -0.66 16.78
CA SER A 34 -4.54 0.22 17.23
C SER A 34 -3.66 0.60 16.05
N VAL A 35 -3.37 1.90 15.90
CA VAL A 35 -2.52 2.43 14.84
C VAL A 35 -1.08 1.99 15.10
N GLU A 36 -0.55 1.15 14.22
CA GLU A 36 0.83 0.70 14.27
C GLU A 36 1.75 1.68 13.55
N PHE A 37 1.30 2.18 12.41
CA PHE A 37 2.02 3.18 11.63
C PHE A 37 1.04 4.04 10.82
N CYS A 38 1.40 5.30 10.60
CA CYS A 38 0.79 6.12 9.55
C CYS A 38 1.79 7.14 9.02
N ASN A 39 1.69 7.49 7.74
CA ASN A 39 2.57 8.49 7.14
C ASN A 39 2.03 9.92 7.31
N GLU A 40 2.88 10.91 7.02
CA GLU A 40 2.52 12.34 7.08
C GLU A 40 1.36 12.71 6.16
N ALA A 41 1.19 12.02 5.03
CA ALA A 41 0.06 12.22 4.14
C ALA A 41 -1.26 11.85 4.82
N TYR A 42 -1.33 10.68 5.47
CA TYR A 42 -2.50 10.27 6.25
C TYR A 42 -2.77 11.21 7.42
N ALA A 43 -1.74 11.56 8.19
CA ALA A 43 -1.85 12.46 9.34
C ALA A 43 -2.42 13.84 8.94
N ARG A 44 -1.89 14.42 7.85
CA ARG A 44 -2.40 15.66 7.25
C ARG A 44 -3.83 15.52 6.73
N PHE A 45 -4.19 14.36 6.20
CA PHE A 45 -5.56 14.11 5.74
C PHE A 45 -6.56 14.17 6.89
N VAL A 46 -6.27 13.46 7.99
CA VAL A 46 -7.14 13.40 9.18
C VAL A 46 -7.01 14.63 10.09
N GLY A 47 -6.04 15.51 9.83
CA GLY A 47 -5.85 16.76 10.57
C GLY A 47 -5.19 16.57 11.95
N MET A 48 -4.37 15.53 12.10
CA MET A 48 -3.65 15.23 13.35
C MET A 48 -2.15 15.11 13.08
N LYS A 49 -1.32 15.06 14.13
CA LYS A 49 0.11 14.74 14.01
C LYS A 49 0.31 13.23 14.10
N VAL A 50 1.31 12.70 13.40
CA VAL A 50 1.66 11.26 13.44
C VAL A 50 1.83 10.75 14.87
N GLN A 51 2.56 11.50 15.72
CA GLN A 51 2.78 11.19 17.13
C GLN A 51 1.50 11.06 17.99
N ASP A 52 0.40 11.70 17.56
CA ASP A 52 -0.88 11.66 18.28
C ASP A 52 -1.77 10.51 17.78
N LEU A 53 -1.38 9.87 16.67
CA LEU A 53 -2.07 8.75 16.02
C LEU A 53 -1.43 7.41 16.40
N VAL A 54 -0.11 7.28 16.24
CA VAL A 54 0.61 6.02 16.45
C VAL A 54 0.47 5.54 17.89
N GLY A 55 0.18 4.24 18.05
CA GLY A 55 -0.07 3.58 19.33
C GLY A 55 -1.47 3.78 19.91
N ARG A 56 -2.33 4.60 19.28
CA ARG A 56 -3.71 4.85 19.75
C ARG A 56 -4.70 4.00 18.98
N ASN A 57 -5.84 3.72 19.62
CA ASN A 57 -6.92 3.00 18.95
C ASN A 57 -7.68 3.91 17.98
N LEU A 58 -7.77 3.50 16.72
CA LEU A 58 -8.41 4.27 15.65
C LEU A 58 -9.89 4.58 15.95
N LEU A 59 -10.61 3.66 16.61
CA LEU A 59 -12.03 3.86 16.97
C LEU A 59 -12.20 4.80 18.16
N SER A 60 -11.20 4.90 19.04
CA SER A 60 -11.19 5.90 20.10
C SER A 60 -10.89 7.29 19.56
N LEU A 61 -9.98 7.39 18.59
CA LEU A 61 -9.64 8.66 17.92
C LEU A 61 -10.78 9.17 17.02
N PHE A 62 -11.39 8.26 16.26
CA PHE A 62 -12.47 8.57 15.33
C PHE A 62 -13.69 7.67 15.58
N PRO A 63 -14.51 7.94 16.60
CA PRO A 63 -15.70 7.14 16.91
C PRO A 63 -16.69 7.01 15.76
N VAL A 64 -16.71 8.01 14.86
CA VAL A 64 -17.53 8.00 13.64
C VAL A 64 -17.22 6.82 12.74
N LEU A 65 -15.98 6.30 12.74
CA LEU A 65 -15.58 5.14 11.93
C LEU A 65 -16.33 3.86 12.31
N ALA A 66 -16.85 3.77 13.54
CA ALA A 66 -17.60 2.60 14.02
C ALA A 66 -18.77 2.19 13.12
N GLN A 67 -19.35 3.14 12.40
CA GLN A 67 -20.52 2.93 11.53
C GLN A 67 -20.18 3.05 10.03
N THR A 68 -18.90 3.14 9.69
CA THR A 68 -18.46 3.32 8.30
C THR A 68 -18.23 1.99 7.59
N ARG A 69 -18.34 2.02 6.26
CA ARG A 69 -17.95 0.91 5.40
C ARG A 69 -16.48 0.55 5.55
N SER A 70 -15.61 1.53 5.84
CA SER A 70 -14.18 1.32 6.07
C SER A 70 -13.92 0.33 7.19
N LEU A 71 -14.55 0.49 8.36
CA LEU A 71 -14.36 -0.45 9.46
C LEU A 71 -14.90 -1.85 9.14
N ALA A 72 -16.03 -1.94 8.44
CA ALA A 72 -16.55 -3.24 7.99
C ALA A 72 -15.55 -3.95 7.08
N ALA A 73 -14.99 -3.23 6.09
CA ALA A 73 -13.96 -3.75 5.20
C ALA A 73 -12.70 -4.19 5.97
N TYR A 74 -12.23 -3.40 6.93
CA TYR A 74 -11.07 -3.75 7.76
C TYR A 74 -11.27 -5.06 8.51
N ARG A 75 -12.45 -5.23 9.13
CA ARG A 75 -12.80 -6.47 9.83
C ARG A 75 -12.91 -7.66 8.88
N ASP A 76 -13.47 -7.47 7.70
CA ASP A 76 -13.57 -8.53 6.70
C ASP A 76 -12.21 -8.94 6.16
N VAL A 77 -11.30 -8.00 5.89
CA VAL A 77 -9.93 -8.29 5.48
C VAL A 77 -9.19 -9.07 6.56
N LEU A 78 -9.27 -8.64 7.82
CA LEU A 78 -8.64 -9.36 8.94
C LEU A 78 -9.19 -10.79 9.11
N ARG A 79 -10.50 -10.98 8.90
CA ARG A 79 -11.15 -12.29 9.04
C ARG A 79 -10.86 -13.23 7.87
N THR A 80 -10.82 -12.70 6.66
CA THR A 80 -10.79 -13.52 5.43
C THR A 80 -9.42 -13.58 4.76
N GLY A 81 -8.52 -12.65 5.11
CA GLY A 81 -7.27 -12.42 4.40
C GLY A 81 -7.44 -11.83 3.00
N LYS A 82 -8.67 -11.69 2.50
CA LYS A 82 -8.93 -11.18 1.16
C LYS A 82 -8.82 -9.66 1.17
N PRO A 83 -8.07 -9.06 0.23
CA PRO A 83 -7.97 -7.61 0.15
C PRO A 83 -9.33 -7.02 -0.22
N ALA A 84 -9.58 -5.80 0.26
CA ALA A 84 -10.81 -5.08 0.00
C ALA A 84 -10.52 -3.63 -0.36
N ARG A 85 -11.29 -3.11 -1.31
CA ARG A 85 -11.28 -1.69 -1.64
C ARG A 85 -12.51 -1.02 -1.03
N VAL A 86 -12.30 0.10 -0.36
CA VAL A 86 -13.37 0.80 0.35
C VAL A 86 -13.23 2.31 0.26
N GLU A 87 -14.33 2.94 -0.15
CA GLU A 87 -14.48 4.39 -0.05
C GLU A 87 -14.88 4.76 1.39
N GLY A 88 -14.13 5.68 1.99
CA GLY A 88 -14.31 6.13 3.36
C GLY A 88 -14.45 7.64 3.44
N TRP A 89 -15.53 8.10 4.06
CA TRP A 89 -15.74 9.51 4.35
C TRP A 89 -15.34 9.82 5.80
N LEU A 90 -14.54 10.86 5.98
CA LEU A 90 -14.20 11.43 7.28
C LEU A 90 -14.57 12.92 7.26
N GLY A 91 -15.75 13.24 7.80
CA GLY A 91 -16.31 14.58 7.68
C GLY A 91 -16.57 14.94 6.22
N LYS A 92 -15.92 16.00 5.71
CA LYS A 92 -16.03 16.47 4.32
C LYS A 92 -14.95 15.90 3.38
N ARG A 93 -14.05 15.07 3.90
CA ARG A 93 -12.95 14.48 3.13
C ARG A 93 -13.27 13.04 2.79
N CYS A 94 -12.89 12.62 1.59
CA CYS A 94 -13.13 11.29 1.07
C CYS A 94 -11.82 10.65 0.67
N MET A 95 -11.61 9.41 1.10
CA MET A 95 -10.49 8.60 0.68
C MET A 95 -10.96 7.30 0.05
N LEU A 96 -10.17 6.79 -0.88
CA LEU A 96 -10.36 5.48 -1.48
C LEU A 96 -9.22 4.57 -1.04
N ALA A 97 -9.51 3.68 -0.10
CA ALA A 97 -8.52 2.81 0.51
C ALA A 97 -8.53 1.41 -0.13
N HIS A 98 -7.34 0.88 -0.41
CA HIS A 98 -7.09 -0.53 -0.67
C HIS A 98 -6.50 -1.13 0.59
N VAL A 99 -7.19 -2.13 1.14
CA VAL A 99 -6.91 -2.71 2.44
C VAL A 99 -6.41 -4.13 2.23
N HIS A 100 -5.26 -4.43 2.82
CA HIS A 100 -4.60 -5.71 2.71
C HIS A 100 -4.38 -6.29 4.11
N ALA A 101 -4.54 -7.61 4.25
CA ALA A 101 -4.18 -8.29 5.47
C ALA A 101 -2.64 -8.39 5.58
N ALA A 102 -2.13 -8.27 6.79
CA ALA A 102 -0.73 -8.46 7.13
C ALA A 102 -0.62 -9.45 8.32
N PRO A 103 0.52 -10.15 8.52
CA PRO A 103 0.67 -11.09 9.62
C PRO A 103 0.42 -10.49 11.01
N TRP A 104 0.72 -9.21 11.17
CA TRP A 104 0.56 -8.44 12.41
C TRP A 104 -0.74 -7.62 12.46
N GLY A 105 -1.57 -7.64 11.40
CA GLY A 105 -2.79 -6.83 11.34
C GLY A 105 -3.25 -6.56 9.91
N LEU A 106 -3.36 -5.27 9.56
CA LEU A 106 -3.71 -4.83 8.21
C LEU A 106 -2.95 -3.58 7.82
N ILE A 107 -2.88 -3.33 6.53
CA ILE A 107 -2.36 -2.10 5.95
C ILE A 107 -3.35 -1.57 4.92
N ALA A 108 -3.58 -0.26 4.96
CA ALA A 108 -4.45 0.47 4.05
C ALA A 108 -3.61 1.51 3.31
N LEU A 109 -3.62 1.40 1.98
CA LEU A 109 -3.08 2.40 1.05
C LEU A 109 -4.26 3.20 0.52
N ALA A 110 -4.22 4.52 0.60
CA ALA A 110 -5.39 5.34 0.27
C ALA A 110 -5.04 6.61 -0.51
N ASP A 111 -5.89 6.92 -1.47
CA ASP A 111 -5.87 8.19 -2.20
C ASP A 111 -6.85 9.19 -1.59
N ASP A 112 -6.46 10.47 -1.48
CA ASP A 112 -7.40 11.56 -1.20
C ASP A 112 -8.18 11.89 -2.48
N ILE A 113 -9.45 11.43 -2.53
CA ILE A 113 -10.36 11.67 -3.66
C ILE A 113 -11.37 12.79 -3.35
N THR A 114 -11.09 13.63 -2.34
CA THR A 114 -12.01 14.68 -1.89
C THR A 114 -12.36 15.67 -3.00
N ALA A 115 -11.33 16.24 -3.66
CA ALA A 115 -11.53 17.23 -4.71
C ALA A 115 -12.37 16.67 -5.87
N TYR A 116 -12.11 15.41 -6.23
CA TYR A 116 -12.85 14.70 -7.27
C TYR A 116 -14.33 14.48 -6.88
N LYS A 117 -14.59 13.98 -5.66
CA LYS A 117 -15.95 13.75 -5.18
C LYS A 117 -16.77 15.04 -5.08
N GLN A 118 -16.16 16.10 -4.56
CA GLN A 118 -16.82 17.41 -4.47
C GLN A 118 -17.10 18.02 -5.85
N ALA A 119 -16.19 17.84 -6.82
CA ALA A 119 -16.42 18.28 -8.19
C ALA A 119 -17.59 17.53 -8.84
N ILE A 120 -17.71 16.22 -8.61
CA ILE A 120 -18.85 15.43 -9.08
C ILE A 120 -20.14 15.85 -8.40
N GLU A 121 -20.15 16.02 -7.08
CA GLU A 121 -21.35 16.45 -6.35
C GLU A 121 -21.83 17.83 -6.83
N ALA A 122 -20.91 18.76 -7.06
CA ALA A 122 -21.21 20.07 -7.63
C ALA A 122 -21.76 19.99 -9.07
N ALA A 123 -21.17 19.14 -9.92
CA ALA A 123 -21.64 18.90 -11.28
C ALA A 123 -22.99 18.17 -11.31
N ALA A 124 -23.22 17.26 -10.37
CA ALA A 124 -24.46 16.50 -10.19
C ALA A 124 -25.62 17.37 -9.71
N ALA A 125 -25.34 18.45 -8.98
CA ALA A 125 -26.33 19.44 -8.55
C ALA A 125 -26.74 20.43 -9.65
N GLY A 126 -25.99 20.49 -10.77
CA GLY A 126 -26.31 21.31 -11.94
C GLY A 126 -27.26 20.64 -12.94
N PRO A 127 -27.70 21.36 -14.00
CA PRO A 127 -28.62 20.82 -15.02
C PRO A 127 -28.07 19.63 -15.83
N GLN A 128 -26.78 19.29 -15.69
CA GLN A 128 -26.12 18.18 -16.38
C GLN A 128 -25.86 16.95 -15.48
N GLY A 129 -26.52 16.85 -14.32
CA GLY A 129 -26.16 15.87 -13.29
C GLY A 129 -26.28 14.39 -13.67
N GLN A 130 -26.92 14.07 -14.78
CA GLN A 130 -26.98 12.70 -15.30
C GLN A 130 -25.70 12.28 -16.06
N SER A 131 -24.99 13.23 -16.69
CA SER A 131 -23.68 12.98 -17.33
C SER A 131 -22.59 12.77 -16.29
N ALA A 132 -22.58 13.58 -15.24
CA ALA A 132 -21.59 13.48 -14.15
C ALA A 132 -21.61 12.11 -13.45
N ARG A 133 -22.77 11.46 -13.32
CA ARG A 133 -22.89 10.10 -12.75
C ARG A 133 -22.31 9.02 -13.64
N LEU A 134 -22.47 9.15 -14.96
CA LEU A 134 -21.89 8.23 -15.95
C LEU A 134 -20.37 8.38 -16.02
N ASP A 135 -19.87 9.61 -15.94
CA ASP A 135 -18.44 9.89 -15.89
C ASP A 135 -17.83 9.41 -14.57
N GLU A 136 -18.52 9.54 -13.43
CA GLU A 136 -18.09 8.98 -12.14
C GLU A 136 -17.93 7.45 -12.21
N GLN A 137 -18.91 6.75 -12.79
CA GLN A 137 -18.84 5.30 -12.94
C GLN A 137 -17.67 4.86 -13.84
N ARG A 138 -17.44 5.58 -14.95
CA ARG A 138 -16.32 5.31 -15.85
C ARG A 138 -14.96 5.62 -15.21
N TYR A 139 -14.85 6.68 -14.44
CA TYR A 139 -13.61 6.99 -13.72
C TYR A 139 -13.36 6.06 -12.54
N ARG A 140 -14.41 5.56 -11.87
CA ARG A 140 -14.27 4.47 -10.89
C ARG A 140 -13.61 3.25 -11.51
N LEU A 141 -14.02 2.88 -12.72
CA LEU A 141 -13.41 1.83 -13.54
C LEU A 141 -11.95 2.13 -13.96
N VAL A 142 -11.56 3.40 -14.10
CA VAL A 142 -10.17 3.79 -14.40
C VAL A 142 -9.31 3.78 -13.13
N LEU A 143 -9.83 4.26 -12.01
CA LEU A 143 -9.17 4.19 -10.70
C LEU A 143 -9.05 2.75 -10.19
N GLU A 144 -9.83 1.80 -10.71
CA GLU A 144 -9.66 0.34 -10.54
C GLU A 144 -8.31 -0.21 -11.05
N SER A 145 -7.46 0.62 -11.67
CA SER A 145 -6.16 0.19 -12.19
C SER A 145 -4.97 0.29 -11.22
N THR A 146 -5.09 0.86 -10.02
CA THR A 146 -3.98 0.87 -9.06
C THR A 146 -3.84 -0.52 -8.43
N ARG A 147 -3.07 -1.39 -9.10
CA ARG A 147 -2.80 -2.79 -8.71
C ARG A 147 -1.56 -2.85 -7.83
N ASP A 148 -1.57 -2.14 -6.71
CA ASP A 148 -0.41 -2.09 -5.83
C ASP A 148 -0.19 -3.42 -5.13
N VAL A 149 1.07 -3.83 -5.04
CA VAL A 149 1.49 -5.04 -4.36
C VAL A 149 2.52 -4.66 -3.31
N ILE A 150 2.19 -4.98 -2.07
CA ILE A 150 3.14 -4.91 -0.96
C ILE A 150 3.90 -6.23 -0.93
N TRP A 151 5.20 -6.15 -0.72
CA TRP A 151 6.07 -7.31 -0.69
C TRP A 151 7.00 -7.26 0.52
N GLU A 152 7.28 -8.43 1.08
CA GLU A 152 8.32 -8.67 2.06
C GLU A 152 9.24 -9.73 1.48
N TRP A 153 10.55 -9.52 1.57
CA TRP A 153 11.53 -10.43 1.00
C TRP A 153 12.56 -10.84 2.07
N ASP A 154 12.56 -12.14 2.36
CA ASP A 154 13.65 -12.81 3.07
C ASP A 154 14.83 -12.99 2.09
N VAL A 155 15.81 -12.10 2.20
CA VAL A 155 16.97 -12.04 1.30
C VAL A 155 17.82 -13.32 1.37
N PRO A 156 18.21 -13.83 2.57
CA PRO A 156 18.94 -15.11 2.66
C PRO A 156 18.17 -16.31 2.10
N GLY A 157 16.86 -16.39 2.36
CA GLY A 157 16.03 -17.54 1.96
C GLY A 157 15.45 -17.46 0.55
N ASP A 158 15.57 -16.31 -0.13
CA ASP A 158 14.90 -15.97 -1.39
C ASP A 158 13.36 -16.13 -1.34
N ARG A 159 12.77 -16.03 -0.14
CA ARG A 159 11.33 -16.19 0.04
C ARG A 159 10.67 -14.82 0.04
N ALA A 160 9.69 -14.65 -0.84
CA ALA A 160 8.90 -13.43 -0.89
C ALA A 160 7.47 -13.71 -0.41
N ARG A 161 6.92 -12.77 0.34
CA ARG A 161 5.52 -12.74 0.73
C ARG A 161 4.90 -11.51 0.11
N TYR A 162 3.69 -11.65 -0.42
CA TYR A 162 3.00 -10.56 -1.08
C TYR A 162 1.62 -10.34 -0.47
N ALA A 163 1.24 -9.08 -0.39
CA ALA A 163 -0.10 -8.65 -0.06
C ALA A 163 -0.60 -7.72 -1.18
N GLY A 164 -1.61 -8.17 -1.93
CA GLY A 164 -2.11 -7.49 -3.12
C GLY A 164 -2.34 -8.44 -4.30
N PRO A 165 -2.83 -7.94 -5.43
CA PRO A 165 -3.23 -8.75 -6.58
C PRO A 165 -2.02 -9.16 -7.44
N LEU A 166 -0.90 -9.59 -6.85
CA LEU A 166 0.32 -9.92 -7.60
C LEU A 166 0.08 -10.99 -8.67
N ARG A 167 -0.70 -12.03 -8.33
CA ARG A 167 -1.01 -13.09 -9.29
C ARG A 167 -1.77 -12.56 -10.49
N GLU A 168 -2.80 -11.75 -10.27
CA GLU A 168 -3.55 -11.14 -11.36
C GLU A 168 -2.66 -10.20 -12.19
N LEU A 169 -1.82 -9.41 -11.51
CA LEU A 169 -0.87 -8.50 -12.11
C LEU A 169 0.13 -9.22 -13.00
N LEU A 170 0.68 -10.36 -12.56
CA LEU A 170 1.67 -11.16 -13.30
C LEU A 170 1.06 -12.26 -14.18
N ALA A 171 -0.27 -12.40 -14.21
CA ALA A 171 -0.97 -13.55 -14.78
C ALA A 171 -0.48 -14.90 -14.22
N TRP A 172 -0.08 -14.92 -12.94
CA TRP A 172 0.51 -16.08 -12.28
C TRP A 172 -0.53 -17.22 -12.12
N PRO A 173 -0.15 -18.49 -12.37
CA PRO A 173 -1.08 -19.62 -12.28
C PRO A 173 -1.77 -19.74 -10.91
N GLU A 174 -3.06 -20.10 -10.90
CA GLU A 174 -3.79 -20.42 -9.68
C GLU A 174 -3.31 -21.74 -9.06
N GLY A 175 -3.30 -21.83 -7.73
CA GLY A 175 -3.00 -23.07 -6.99
C GLY A 175 -1.51 -23.43 -6.83
N GLY A 176 -0.58 -22.65 -7.40
CA GLY A 176 0.87 -22.78 -7.16
C GLY A 176 1.37 -21.92 -5.99
N GLU A 177 2.65 -22.05 -5.61
CA GLU A 177 3.29 -21.12 -4.66
C GLU A 177 3.39 -19.70 -5.25
N GLU A 178 3.48 -18.68 -4.38
CA GLU A 178 3.78 -17.30 -4.82
C GLU A 178 5.18 -17.23 -5.42
N PRO A 179 5.43 -16.35 -6.40
CA PRO A 179 6.73 -16.26 -7.04
C PRO A 179 7.82 -15.84 -6.05
N SER A 180 8.96 -16.53 -6.05
CA SER A 180 10.14 -16.06 -5.32
C SER A 180 10.58 -14.68 -5.85
N PHE A 181 11.31 -13.90 -5.04
CA PHE A 181 11.82 -12.62 -5.51
C PHE A 181 12.76 -12.79 -6.71
N SER A 182 13.60 -13.84 -6.68
CA SER A 182 14.43 -14.21 -7.83
C SER A 182 13.63 -14.64 -9.06
N GLU A 183 12.45 -15.23 -8.91
CA GLU A 183 11.58 -15.55 -10.06
C GLU A 183 11.04 -14.29 -10.73
N ILE A 184 10.63 -13.27 -9.95
CA ILE A 184 10.29 -11.95 -10.50
C ILE A 184 11.51 -11.36 -11.19
N ARG A 185 12.70 -11.41 -10.56
CA ARG A 185 13.95 -10.88 -11.13
C ARG A 185 14.30 -11.51 -12.49
N ARG A 186 14.07 -12.81 -12.66
CA ARG A 186 14.35 -13.52 -13.93
C ARG A 186 13.44 -13.05 -15.07
N ARG A 187 12.25 -12.56 -14.74
CA ARG A 187 11.25 -12.04 -15.70
C ARG A 187 11.44 -10.57 -16.03
N ILE A 188 12.43 -9.90 -15.43
CA ILE A 188 12.77 -8.51 -15.78
C ILE A 188 13.34 -8.48 -17.19
N HIS A 189 12.87 -7.51 -17.98
CA HIS A 189 13.31 -7.28 -19.34
C HIS A 189 14.84 -7.14 -19.40
N PRO A 190 15.54 -7.78 -20.37
CA PRO A 190 17.01 -7.78 -20.43
C PRO A 190 17.66 -6.41 -20.29
N ASP A 191 17.13 -5.39 -20.99
CA ASP A 191 17.63 -4.01 -20.96
C ASP A 191 17.55 -3.34 -19.56
N ASP A 192 16.64 -3.80 -18.70
CA ASP A 192 16.41 -3.18 -17.39
C ASP A 192 17.20 -3.89 -16.27
N ARG A 193 17.75 -5.08 -16.54
CA ARG A 193 18.37 -5.95 -15.51
C ARG A 193 19.59 -5.32 -14.85
N ASP A 194 20.49 -4.74 -15.64
CA ASP A 194 21.73 -4.18 -15.09
C ASP A 194 21.45 -2.99 -14.17
N ARG A 195 20.53 -2.11 -14.58
CA ARG A 195 20.07 -0.98 -13.77
C ARG A 195 19.39 -1.47 -12.49
N TYR A 196 18.47 -2.44 -12.61
CA TYR A 196 17.75 -3.01 -11.48
C TYR A 196 18.70 -3.64 -10.44
N VAL A 197 19.69 -4.41 -10.90
CA VAL A 197 20.70 -5.04 -10.01
C VAL A 197 21.61 -4.00 -9.38
N ALA A 198 22.02 -2.97 -10.11
CA ALA A 198 22.82 -1.87 -9.57
C ALA A 198 22.07 -1.14 -8.45
N ALA A 199 20.81 -0.77 -8.67
CA ALA A 199 19.98 -0.12 -7.66
C ALA A 199 19.79 -0.98 -6.40
N GLN A 200 19.58 -2.28 -6.56
CA GLN A 200 19.49 -3.21 -5.43
C GLN A 200 20.81 -3.31 -4.66
N ARG A 201 21.94 -3.36 -5.37
CA ARG A 201 23.26 -3.39 -4.74
C ARG A 201 23.51 -2.10 -3.95
N GLU A 202 23.24 -0.94 -4.55
CA GLU A 202 23.40 0.34 -3.87
C GLU A 202 22.51 0.44 -2.63
N HIS A 203 21.29 -0.10 -2.71
CA HIS A 203 20.39 -0.19 -1.59
C HIS A 203 20.98 -1.00 -0.43
N PHE A 204 21.46 -2.22 -0.70
CA PHE A 204 22.04 -3.08 0.33
C PHE A 204 23.37 -2.56 0.89
N GLU A 205 24.25 -2.03 0.03
CA GLU A 205 25.59 -1.60 0.44
C GLU A 205 25.60 -0.22 1.11
N LYS A 206 24.77 0.71 0.63
CA LYS A 206 24.80 2.12 1.03
C LYS A 206 23.58 2.53 1.85
N GLY A 207 22.58 1.66 2.00
CA GLY A 207 21.32 1.97 2.69
C GLY A 207 20.48 3.04 1.99
N LEU A 208 20.73 3.30 0.69
CA LEU A 208 19.99 4.28 -0.11
C LEU A 208 18.58 3.76 -0.40
N PRO A 209 17.51 4.57 -0.36
CA PRO A 209 16.15 4.12 -0.71
C PRO A 209 16.11 3.36 -2.04
N TYR A 210 15.49 2.17 -2.06
CA TYR A 210 15.29 1.43 -3.30
C TYR A 210 13.99 1.89 -3.96
N ALA A 211 14.10 2.46 -5.16
CA ALA A 211 12.97 2.87 -6.00
C ALA A 211 13.34 2.68 -7.47
N GLU A 212 12.70 1.75 -8.16
CA GLU A 212 13.01 1.41 -9.54
C GLU A 212 11.76 1.12 -10.37
N THR A 213 11.72 1.67 -11.57
CA THR A 213 10.69 1.38 -12.59
C THR A 213 11.27 0.45 -13.65
N PHE A 214 10.65 -0.70 -13.91
CA PHE A 214 11.20 -1.73 -14.81
C PHE A 214 10.10 -2.54 -15.48
N ARG A 215 10.43 -3.17 -16.61
CA ARG A 215 9.51 -4.07 -17.33
C ARG A 215 9.63 -5.49 -16.79
N VAL A 216 8.48 -6.14 -16.56
CA VAL A 216 8.37 -7.55 -16.17
C VAL A 216 7.51 -8.30 -17.17
N GLU A 217 7.96 -9.51 -17.53
CA GLU A 217 7.22 -10.47 -18.33
C GLU A 217 6.18 -11.21 -17.48
N ARG A 218 4.91 -11.08 -17.85
CA ARG A 218 3.80 -11.84 -17.29
C ARG A 218 3.86 -13.29 -17.78
N CYS A 219 3.19 -14.20 -17.07
CA CYS A 219 3.12 -15.61 -17.49
C CYS A 219 2.35 -15.82 -18.80
N ASP A 220 1.56 -14.84 -19.24
CA ASP A 220 0.89 -14.83 -20.54
C ASP A 220 1.80 -14.32 -21.69
N GLY A 221 3.07 -13.99 -21.42
CA GLY A 221 4.05 -13.52 -22.40
C GLY A 221 3.97 -12.02 -22.70
N THR A 222 3.10 -11.27 -22.03
CA THR A 222 3.02 -9.81 -22.19
C THR A 222 3.96 -9.08 -21.23
N TRP A 223 4.44 -7.91 -21.65
CA TRP A 223 5.28 -7.04 -20.82
C TRP A 223 4.44 -5.98 -20.12
N ILE A 224 4.70 -5.76 -18.83
CA ILE A 224 4.13 -4.65 -18.06
C ILE A 224 5.22 -3.84 -17.40
N TRP A 225 4.95 -2.56 -17.18
CA TRP A 225 5.77 -1.69 -16.35
C TRP A 225 5.33 -1.83 -14.91
N LEU A 226 6.30 -2.07 -14.02
CA LEU A 226 6.13 -2.02 -12.58
C LEU A 226 7.05 -0.95 -12.01
N GLU A 227 6.60 -0.36 -10.92
CA GLU A 227 7.42 0.46 -10.05
C GLU A 227 7.52 -0.25 -8.71
N ALA A 228 8.75 -0.52 -8.26
CA ALA A 228 8.99 -1.12 -6.97
C ALA A 228 9.73 -0.12 -6.08
N ARG A 229 9.23 0.05 -4.86
CA ARG A 229 9.88 0.82 -3.80
C ARG A 229 10.01 -0.07 -2.57
N GLY A 230 11.14 -0.03 -1.86
CA GLY A 230 11.38 -0.94 -0.72
C GLY A 230 12.59 -0.59 0.14
N GLN A 231 12.61 -1.14 1.37
CA GLN A 231 13.73 -1.02 2.31
C GLN A 231 14.14 -2.39 2.84
N ALA A 232 15.44 -2.68 2.80
CA ALA A 232 16.07 -3.80 3.47
C ALA A 232 16.21 -3.49 4.96
N ILE A 233 15.74 -4.44 5.77
CA ILE A 233 15.96 -4.47 7.20
C ILE A 233 17.08 -5.50 7.43
N CYS A 234 18.18 -5.05 8.01
CA CYS A 234 19.27 -5.93 8.41
C CYS A 234 19.21 -6.07 9.93
N ASP A 235 19.12 -7.29 10.45
CA ASP A 235 19.32 -7.54 11.86
C ASP A 235 20.80 -7.24 12.19
N ALA A 236 21.09 -6.34 13.12
CA ALA A 236 22.42 -6.16 13.64
C ALA A 236 22.81 -7.42 14.43
N GLN A 237 23.93 -8.03 14.02
CA GLN A 237 24.64 -9.00 14.84
C GLN A 237 25.43 -8.30 15.95
#